data_AF-A0A7L3UIF0-F1
#
_entry.id   AF-A0A7L3UIF0-F1
#
_cell.length_a   1.000
_cell.length_b   1.000
_cell.length_c   1.000
_cell.angle_alpha   90.00
_cell.angle_beta   90.00
_cell.angle_gamma   90.00
#
_symmetry.space_group_name_H-M   'P 1'
#
loop_
_entity.id
_entity.type
_entity.pdbx_description
1 polymer ?
#
loop_
_entity_poly.entity_id
_entity_poly.type
_entity_poly.pdbx_seq_one_letter_code
_entity_poly.pdbx_strand_id
1 'polypeptide(L)'
;PALAQLVAEQAAAAGGGRFSLGLSGGSLVGILSRDLPAAAAGPAAPGRWLVAFCDERLVPPEHPESTGGAYKVSGAGPGRGSSAAPSAR
;
A
#
# COMPACT_ATOMS: atom_id res chain seq x y z
N PRO A 1 11.63 -3.88 -5.14
CA PRO A 1 11.74 -2.61 -5.89
C PRO A 1 11.30 -2.68 -7.36
N ALA A 2 11.68 -3.72 -8.13
CA ALA A 2 11.38 -3.79 -9.56
C ALA A 2 9.87 -3.69 -9.89
N LEU A 3 9.02 -4.35 -9.09
CA LEU A 3 7.56 -4.26 -9.26
C LEU A 3 7.04 -2.83 -9.04
N ALA A 4 7.51 -2.15 -7.98
CA ALA A 4 7.12 -0.77 -7.70
C ALA A 4 7.55 0.20 -8.81
N GLN A 5 8.74 0.00 -9.37
CA GLN A 5 9.23 0.77 -10.51
C GLN A 5 8.37 0.53 -11.76
N LEU A 6 8.04 -0.73 -12.07
CA LEU A 6 7.13 -1.04 -13.18
C LEU A 6 5.78 -0.33 -13.02
N VAL A 7 5.19 -0.36 -11.82
CA VAL A 7 3.92 0.36 -11.56
C VAL A 7 4.08 1.87 -11.79
N ALA A 8 5.16 2.48 -11.31
CA ALA A 8 5.44 3.90 -11.50
C ALA A 8 5.67 4.26 -12.98
N GLU A 9 6.36 3.42 -13.74
CA GLU A 9 6.57 3.58 -15.18
C GLU A 9 5.25 3.52 -15.95
N GLN A 10 4.39 2.54 -15.64
CA GLN A 10 3.06 2.44 -16.25
C GLN A 10 2.19 3.66 -15.91
N ALA A 11 2.27 4.16 -14.67
CA ALA A 11 1.56 5.36 -14.27
C ALA A 11 2.08 6.62 -14.98
N ALA A 12 3.39 6.76 -15.16
CA ALA A 12 3.99 7.85 -15.93
C ALA A 12 3.59 7.79 -17.40
N ALA A 13 3.56 6.58 -17.99
CA ALA A 13 3.15 6.36 -19.38
C ALA A 13 1.68 6.73 -19.65
N ALA A 14 0.82 6.75 -18.62
CA ALA A 14 -0.55 7.23 -18.74
C ALA A 14 -0.65 8.74 -19.03
N GLY A 15 0.47 9.49 -18.99
CA GLY A 15 0.57 10.83 -19.58
C GLY A 15 -0.35 11.88 -18.95
N GLY A 16 -0.65 11.76 -17.65
CA GLY A 16 -1.62 12.62 -16.97
C GLY A 16 -3.09 12.23 -17.20
N GLY A 17 -3.35 11.05 -17.76
CA GLY A 17 -4.66 10.40 -17.69
C GLY A 17 -5.00 9.89 -16.29
N ARG A 18 -6.07 9.10 -16.17
CA ARG A 18 -6.36 8.34 -14.95
C ARG A 18 -5.57 7.03 -14.99
N PHE A 19 -4.82 6.74 -13.94
CA PHE A 19 -4.15 5.45 -13.75
C PHE A 19 -4.90 4.66 -12.68
N SER A 20 -5.25 3.41 -12.95
CA SER A 20 -5.95 2.55 -12.01
C SER A 20 -5.05 1.41 -11.56
N LEU A 21 -4.94 1.19 -10.26
CA LEU A 21 -4.12 0.13 -9.66
C LEU A 21 -4.97 -0.77 -8.76
N GLY A 22 -5.02 -2.05 -9.11
CA GLY A 22 -5.53 -3.11 -8.24
C GLY A 22 -4.46 -3.58 -7.27
N LEU A 23 -4.73 -3.49 -5.97
CA LEU A 23 -3.89 -4.02 -4.91
C LEU A 23 -4.38 -5.42 -4.51
N SER A 24 -3.46 -6.38 -4.51
CA SER A 24 -3.71 -7.71 -3.97
C SER A 24 -3.05 -7.86 -2.60
N GLY A 25 -3.49 -8.85 -1.83
CA GLY A 25 -2.96 -9.19 -0.52
C GLY A 25 -1.69 -10.05 -0.57
N GLY A 26 -1.44 -10.78 0.52
CA GLY A 26 -0.32 -11.72 0.64
C GLY A 26 1.05 -11.05 0.59
N SER A 27 2.01 -11.69 -0.10
CA SER A 27 3.40 -11.23 -0.16
C SER A 27 3.58 -9.87 -0.85
N LEU A 28 2.63 -9.45 -1.69
CA LEU A 28 2.69 -8.18 -2.41
C LEU A 28 2.50 -6.97 -1.49
N VAL A 29 1.77 -7.12 -0.37
CA VAL A 29 1.55 -6.05 0.60
C VAL A 29 2.87 -5.45 1.06
N GLY A 30 3.83 -6.31 1.47
CA GLY A 30 5.12 -5.86 1.97
C GLY A 30 5.97 -5.19 0.88
N ILE A 31 5.98 -5.75 -0.34
CA ILE A 31 6.74 -5.21 -1.47
C ILE A 31 6.22 -3.82 -1.86
N LEU A 32 4.91 -3.71 -2.06
CA LEU A 32 4.29 -2.49 -2.56
C LEU A 32 4.22 -1.41 -1.48
N SER A 33 3.88 -1.74 -0.24
CA SER A 33 3.83 -0.75 0.85
C SER A 33 5.21 -0.13 1.13
N ARG A 34 6.28 -0.93 0.98
CA ARG A 34 7.66 -0.48 1.20
C ARG A 34 8.19 0.35 0.04
N ASP A 35 8.06 -0.15 -1.18
CA ASP A 35 8.82 0.38 -2.31
C ASP A 35 8.03 1.35 -3.19
N LEU A 36 6.69 1.23 -3.24
CA LEU A 36 5.84 2.04 -4.12
C LEU A 36 5.82 3.53 -3.76
N PRO A 37 5.78 3.95 -2.48
CA PRO A 37 5.81 5.37 -2.14
C PRO A 37 7.05 6.09 -2.67
N ALA A 38 8.22 5.44 -2.59
CA ALA A 38 9.47 5.99 -3.10
C ALA A 38 9.50 5.99 -4.64
N ALA A 39 9.05 4.91 -5.29
CA ALA A 39 8.99 4.82 -6.75
C ALA A 39 8.01 5.82 -7.37
N ALA A 40 6.93 6.17 -6.67
CA ALA A 40 5.87 7.06 -7.16
C ALA A 40 6.08 8.54 -6.79
N ALA A 41 7.19 8.93 -6.15
CA ALA A 41 7.41 10.29 -5.64
C ALA A 41 7.67 11.39 -6.71
N GLY A 42 7.48 11.09 -8.00
CA GLY A 42 7.85 11.96 -9.13
C GLY A 42 6.69 12.25 -10.11
N PRO A 43 6.94 12.29 -11.43
CA PRO A 43 5.90 12.52 -12.46
C PRO A 43 4.73 11.52 -12.41
N ALA A 44 4.96 10.37 -11.78
CA ALA A 44 3.98 9.33 -11.52
C ALA A 44 3.16 9.54 -10.23
N ALA A 45 3.20 10.74 -9.61
CA ALA A 45 2.58 11.00 -8.31
C ALA A 45 1.11 10.52 -8.24
N PRO A 46 0.71 9.83 -7.15
CA PRO A 46 -0.57 9.11 -7.08
C PRO A 46 -1.80 10.02 -6.92
N GLY A 47 -1.66 11.35 -6.98
CA GLY A 47 -2.76 12.31 -6.81
C GLY A 47 -3.91 12.15 -7.81
N ARG A 48 -3.74 11.35 -8.87
CA ARG A 48 -4.78 11.00 -9.85
C ARG A 48 -4.99 9.50 -10.02
N TRP A 49 -4.42 8.69 -9.13
CA TRP A 49 -4.58 7.24 -9.20
C TRP A 49 -5.92 6.83 -8.60
N LEU A 50 -6.61 5.90 -9.26
CA LEU A 50 -7.67 5.11 -8.64
C LEU A 50 -7.02 3.85 -8.07
N VAL A 51 -6.98 3.73 -6.75
CA VAL A 51 -6.45 2.54 -6.08
C VAL A 51 -7.61 1.78 -5.46
N ALA A 52 -7.71 0.49 -5.77
CA ALA A 52 -8.73 -0.40 -5.25
C ALA A 52 -8.13 -1.77 -4.92
N PHE A 53 -8.77 -2.54 -4.06
CA PHE A 53 -8.37 -3.93 -3.82
C PHE A 53 -8.97 -4.83 -4.90
N CYS A 54 -8.19 -5.79 -5.40
CA CYS A 54 -8.71 -6.82 -6.32
C CYS A 54 -9.79 -7.68 -5.64
N ASP A 55 -9.58 -7.94 -4.35
CA ASP A 55 -10.46 -8.66 -3.45
C ASP A 55 -10.20 -8.20 -2.00
N GLU A 56 -11.16 -8.38 -1.11
CA GLU A 56 -10.98 -8.11 0.32
C GLU A 56 -11.80 -9.11 1.13
N ARG A 57 -11.26 -9.49 2.30
CA ARG A 57 -11.92 -10.40 3.23
C ARG A 57 -12.96 -9.60 4.01
N LEU A 58 -14.18 -10.12 4.11
CA LEU A 58 -15.25 -9.48 4.90
C LEU A 58 -15.00 -9.72 6.41
N VAL A 59 -14.04 -8.99 6.96
CA VAL A 59 -13.61 -9.03 8.36
C VAL A 59 -13.34 -7.61 8.87
N PRO A 60 -13.27 -7.38 10.18
CA PRO A 60 -12.82 -6.10 10.72
C PRO A 60 -11.43 -5.68 10.18
N PRO A 61 -11.14 -4.39 10.01
CA PRO A 61 -9.86 -3.92 9.46
C PRO A 61 -8.63 -4.35 10.26
N GLU A 62 -8.76 -4.55 11.57
CA GLU A 62 -7.69 -4.97 12.47
C GLU A 62 -7.44 -6.48 12.42
N HIS A 63 -8.32 -7.23 11.75
CA HIS A 63 -8.18 -8.67 11.60
C HIS A 63 -6.93 -8.99 10.76
N PRO A 64 -6.11 -10.00 11.13
CA PRO A 64 -4.86 -10.32 10.42
C PRO A 64 -5.06 -10.67 8.95
N GLU A 65 -6.25 -11.15 8.60
CA GLU A 65 -6.63 -11.44 7.22
C GLU A 65 -7.14 -10.21 6.43
N SER A 66 -7.23 -9.01 7.00
CA SER A 66 -7.62 -7.82 6.23
C SER A 66 -6.48 -7.36 5.34
N THR A 67 -6.69 -7.32 4.02
CA THR A 67 -5.69 -6.82 3.06
C THR A 67 -5.48 -5.32 3.27
N GLY A 68 -6.57 -4.56 3.37
CA GLY A 68 -6.54 -3.13 3.65
C GLY A 68 -5.94 -2.81 5.03
N GLY A 69 -6.20 -3.66 6.03
CA GLY A 69 -5.51 -3.60 7.33
C GLY A 69 -4.00 -3.75 7.18
N ALA A 70 -3.56 -4.78 6.45
CA ALA A 70 -2.14 -5.06 6.24
C ALA A 70 -1.42 -3.91 5.50
N TYR A 71 -2.04 -3.30 4.48
CA TYR A 71 -1.50 -2.12 3.80
C TYR A 71 -1.42 -0.89 4.72
N LYS A 72 -2.40 -0.68 5.62
CA LYS A 72 -2.38 0.45 6.58
C LYS A 72 -1.30 0.33 7.64
N VAL A 73 -1.00 -0.90 8.09
CA VAL A 73 0.09 -1.15 9.04
C VAL A 73 1.45 -0.99 8.36
N SER A 74 1.54 -1.37 7.09
CA SER A 74 2.80 -1.38 6.32
C SER A 74 3.12 -0.01 5.68
N GLY A 75 2.10 0.81 5.43
CA GLY A 75 2.24 2.18 4.92
C GLY A 75 2.28 3.20 6.05
N ALA A 76 3.23 4.13 6.01
CA ALA A 76 3.40 5.18 6.99
C ALA A 76 2.12 6.04 7.20
N GLY A 77 1.33 5.71 8.21
CA GLY A 77 0.63 6.72 9.02
C GLY A 77 1.62 7.42 9.96
N PRO A 78 1.35 8.66 10.42
CA PRO A 78 2.23 9.33 11.38
C PRO A 78 2.34 8.45 12.62
N GLY A 79 3.57 8.26 13.10
CA GLY A 79 3.95 7.21 14.03
C GLY A 79 2.95 6.99 15.16
N ARG A 80 2.45 5.76 15.26
CA ARG A 80 2.04 5.22 16.55
C ARG A 80 3.20 4.40 17.07
N GLY A 81 3.92 4.99 18.03
CA GLY A 81 4.93 4.29 18.79
C GLY A 81 4.36 2.97 19.32
N SER A 82 5.21 1.95 19.28
CA SER A 82 4.99 0.68 19.96
C SER A 82 4.62 0.96 21.42
N SER A 83 3.36 0.75 21.78
CA SER A 83 2.95 0.58 23.17
C SER A 83 3.24 -0.88 23.51
N ALA A 84 4.41 -1.11 24.12
CA ALA A 84 4.69 -2.37 24.80
C ALA A 84 3.57 -2.65 25.82
N ALA A 85 2.92 -3.80 25.68
CA ALA A 85 1.98 -4.28 26.70
C ALA A 85 2.73 -4.49 28.02
N PRO A 86 2.17 -4.09 29.18
CA PRO A 86 2.84 -4.30 30.46
C PRO A 86 2.86 -5.79 30.78
N SER A 87 4.06 -6.33 31.00
CA SER A 87 4.26 -7.64 31.61
C SER A 87 3.60 -7.63 32.99
N ALA A 88 2.61 -8.49 33.17
CA ALA A 88 1.99 -8.72 34.47
C ALA A 88 3.07 -9.20 35.46
N ARG A 89 3.09 -8.56 36.63
CA ARG A 89 3.86 -8.97 37.81
C ARG A 89 3.20 -10.16 38.48
#